data_AF-A0A510PJM7-F1
#
_entry.id   AF-A0A510PJM7-F1
#
_cell.length_a   1.000
_cell.length_b   1.000
_cell.length_c   1.000
_cell.angle_alpha   90.00
_cell.angle_beta   90.00
_cell.angle_gamma   90.00
#
_symmetry.space_group_name_H-M   'P 1'
#
loop_
_entity.id
_entity.type
_entity.pdbx_description
1 polymer ?
#
loop_
_entity_poly.entity_id
_entity_poly.type
_entity_poly.pdbx_seq_one_letter_code
_entity_poly.pdbx_strand_id
1 'polypeptide(L)'
;MVSVSCNSLWRPSLLLGSVFFAVPAFAQIDPSGLPLTDMSKNHPDPAMAQLTSVSQLADVPPTGWAFEALRSLVERYGCIVGYPDRTYRGDRALTRWEFAAGLNACLNSIERSLQAGVSIAQRDLDTLKRLAQEFQAELGALGARVDNLENRAAFLEDHSFSTTTKLLGEAIFVVANAFQGAREGSNTVFQDRVRLRFVSSFTGKDQLNVRLDAGNARRFNLGDGTPEATQSFNLVPSLDNNVNIGWLAYYFPIGERISAYIAAVNGVTYDFIPTLNPYLDSGTGGGKALTVFASANPIYQIGGGAGGGFNYQLSDRWIASLGYLAGDHADPNPGSGLFNGQYAAIAQIAWLDSRSGFGITYVHAYQNRGDLFDIGSSFGIVGTRQANNPFGTPLISDSFGASGFFTITPNLAINGFLGYTNSRNLQGHGNADIWYYSLGFAFPDVGKDGNLGGLVVGVQPYQANNPTDAKDLPIHVEAFYKYQINDNIAITPGLFWLINPGQNSNNTSVIIGTLRTTFTF
;
A
#
# COMPACT_ATOMS: atom_id res chain seq x y z
N MET A 1 24.76 -55.62 42.35
CA MET A 1 23.44 -56.14 41.91
C MET A 1 22.46 -55.00 42.10
N VAL A 2 22.00 -54.38 41.00
CA VAL A 2 20.72 -54.72 40.31
C VAL A 2 19.55 -54.54 41.29
N SER A 3 18.49 -53.78 41.07
CA SER A 3 18.07 -52.80 40.06
C SER A 3 16.70 -52.27 40.52
N VAL A 4 16.47 -50.97 40.38
CA VAL A 4 15.28 -50.29 39.80
C VAL A 4 13.85 -50.60 40.31
N SER A 5 13.20 -49.54 40.81
CA SER A 5 11.85 -49.09 40.41
C SER A 5 11.60 -47.65 40.90
N CYS A 6 11.36 -46.70 39.99
CA CYS A 6 10.20 -45.76 40.03
C CYS A 6 10.16 -44.82 38.81
N ASN A 7 8.94 -44.55 38.35
CA ASN A 7 8.53 -43.72 37.22
C ASN A 7 8.68 -42.20 37.46
N SER A 8 8.98 -41.43 36.41
CA SER A 8 8.03 -40.49 35.75
C SER A 8 8.72 -39.28 35.09
N LEU A 9 8.17 -38.92 33.91
CA LEU A 9 8.14 -37.61 33.26
C LEU A 9 9.45 -36.96 32.78
N TRP A 10 9.69 -37.03 31.47
CA TRP A 10 10.55 -36.12 30.72
C TRP A 10 9.75 -35.47 29.57
N ARG A 11 9.65 -34.14 29.59
CA ARG A 11 9.35 -33.27 28.44
C ARG A 11 10.64 -32.50 28.13
N PRO A 12 11.15 -32.46 26.89
CA PRO A 12 12.21 -31.53 26.53
C PRO A 12 11.61 -30.19 26.05
N SER A 13 12.21 -29.14 26.57
CA SER A 13 11.95 -27.72 26.32
C SER A 13 12.36 -27.31 24.91
N LEU A 14 11.42 -26.78 24.13
CA LEU A 14 11.69 -26.04 22.89
C LEU A 14 11.69 -24.54 23.22
N LEU A 15 12.84 -23.91 23.01
CA LEU A 15 13.06 -22.48 23.06
C LEU A 15 12.25 -21.80 21.96
N LEU A 16 11.08 -21.26 22.32
CA LEU A 16 10.35 -20.28 21.53
C LEU A 16 11.02 -18.93 21.73
N GLY A 17 11.76 -18.50 20.69
CA GLY A 17 12.19 -17.11 20.57
C GLY A 17 10.94 -16.22 20.53
N SER A 18 10.75 -15.47 21.60
CA SER A 18 9.74 -14.43 21.72
C SER A 18 10.03 -13.32 20.72
N VAL A 19 9.37 -13.39 19.56
CA VAL A 19 9.17 -12.22 18.70
C VAL A 19 8.13 -11.36 19.39
N PHE A 20 8.60 -10.31 20.08
CA PHE A 20 7.77 -9.19 20.49
C PHE A 20 7.22 -8.54 19.21
N PHE A 21 5.98 -8.83 18.85
CA PHE A 21 5.24 -8.01 17.89
C PHE A 21 4.64 -6.84 18.66
N ALA A 22 5.29 -5.68 18.53
CA ALA A 22 4.61 -4.41 18.71
C ALA A 22 3.41 -4.41 17.75
N VAL A 23 2.21 -4.16 18.29
CA VAL A 23 1.05 -3.79 17.48
C VAL A 23 1.48 -2.57 16.66
N PRO A 24 1.48 -2.61 15.33
CA PRO A 24 1.90 -1.45 14.56
C PRO A 24 0.90 -0.34 14.83
N ALA A 25 1.42 0.82 15.23
CA ALA A 25 0.73 2.09 15.05
C ALA A 25 0.25 2.14 13.60
N PHE A 26 -1.05 2.36 13.41
CA PHE A 26 -1.75 2.52 12.13
C PHE A 26 -0.94 2.18 10.88
N ALA A 27 -1.00 0.92 10.46
CA ALA A 27 -0.85 0.66 9.04
C ALA A 27 -2.02 1.34 8.32
N GLN A 28 -1.75 2.49 7.70
CA GLN A 28 -2.53 2.92 6.54
C GLN A 28 -2.69 1.69 5.64
N ILE A 29 -3.92 1.39 5.21
CA ILE A 29 -4.12 0.50 4.07
C ILE A 29 -3.53 1.24 2.89
N ASP A 30 -2.23 1.07 2.68
CA ASP A 30 -1.55 1.37 1.45
C ASP A 30 -1.85 0.18 0.51
N PRO A 31 -2.58 0.39 -0.60
CA PRO A 31 -2.74 -0.65 -1.61
C PRO A 31 -1.41 -1.09 -2.24
N SER A 32 -0.30 -0.41 -1.94
CA SER A 32 1.03 -0.59 -2.55
C SER A 32 2.07 -1.36 -1.70
N GLY A 33 1.79 -1.71 -0.44
CA GLY A 33 2.61 -2.65 0.33
C GLY A 33 4.12 -2.33 0.46
N LEU A 34 4.51 -1.11 0.85
CA LEU A 34 5.92 -0.76 1.12
C LEU A 34 6.18 -0.42 2.60
N PRO A 35 7.10 -1.11 3.32
CA PRO A 35 7.49 -0.75 4.69
C PRO A 35 8.66 0.26 4.73
N LEU A 36 8.56 1.25 5.63
CA LEU A 36 9.66 2.15 6.02
C LEU A 36 10.08 1.83 7.47
N THR A 37 11.34 1.46 7.67
CA THR A 37 11.94 1.19 8.98
C THR A 37 12.59 2.44 9.56
N ASP A 38 12.17 2.83 10.77
CA ASP A 38 12.78 3.88 11.59
C ASP A 38 13.80 3.25 12.54
N MET A 39 15.04 3.75 12.52
CA MET A 39 16.10 3.39 13.46
C MET A 39 16.41 4.60 14.35
N SER A 40 16.01 4.52 15.62
CA SER A 40 16.49 5.47 16.63
C SER A 40 16.56 4.86 18.03
N LYS A 41 17.78 4.93 18.59
CA LYS A 41 18.20 5.02 20.00
C LYS A 41 18.39 3.74 20.84
N ASN A 42 19.66 3.46 21.18
CA ASN A 42 20.28 3.86 22.46
C ASN A 42 21.69 3.24 22.58
N HIS A 43 22.68 4.01 23.03
CA HIS A 43 23.91 3.47 23.63
C HIS A 43 24.20 4.26 24.92
N PRO A 44 24.40 3.60 26.07
CA PRO A 44 24.81 4.23 27.32
C PRO A 44 26.34 4.41 27.38
N ASP A 45 26.80 5.54 27.92
CA ASP A 45 28.22 5.85 28.14
C ASP A 45 28.85 4.93 29.19
N PRO A 46 30.00 4.28 28.91
CA PRO A 46 30.84 3.67 29.93
C PRO A 46 31.99 4.62 30.32
N ALA A 47 32.10 4.93 31.61
CA ALA A 47 33.21 5.69 32.18
C ALA A 47 34.57 4.99 31.93
N MET A 48 35.55 5.70 31.38
CA MET A 48 36.90 5.18 31.11
C MET A 48 37.85 5.28 32.32
N ALA A 49 38.79 4.34 32.45
CA ALA A 49 39.75 4.25 33.56
C ALA A 49 41.21 4.35 33.09
N GLN A 50 42.06 5.03 33.87
CA GLN A 50 43.43 5.36 33.48
C GLN A 50 44.36 4.12 33.52
N LEU A 51 45.02 3.82 32.39
CA LEU A 51 45.99 2.73 32.27
C LEU A 51 47.42 3.29 32.26
N THR A 52 48.37 2.53 32.80
CA THR A 52 49.76 2.97 33.03
C THR A 52 50.80 2.37 32.07
N SER A 53 50.40 1.52 31.11
CA SER A 53 51.30 1.04 30.03
C SER A 53 50.53 0.47 28.81
N VAL A 54 51.05 0.69 27.60
CA VAL A 54 50.49 0.18 26.31
C VAL A 54 50.53 -1.34 26.19
N SER A 55 51.46 -1.98 26.91
CA SER A 55 51.57 -3.43 26.97
C SER A 55 50.36 -4.13 27.61
N GLN A 56 49.45 -3.35 28.21
CA GLN A 56 48.24 -3.85 28.87
C GLN A 56 47.00 -3.84 27.97
N LEU A 57 47.08 -3.26 26.76
CA LEU A 57 45.97 -3.22 25.80
C LEU A 57 45.88 -4.54 25.03
N ALA A 58 44.74 -5.22 25.12
CA ALA A 58 44.56 -6.57 24.57
C ALA A 58 44.46 -6.61 23.04
N ASP A 59 44.08 -5.48 22.41
CA ASP A 59 43.76 -5.35 20.99
C ASP A 59 44.86 -4.68 20.16
N VAL A 60 46.00 -4.35 20.78
CA VAL A 60 47.14 -3.72 20.08
C VAL A 60 48.36 -4.67 20.12
N PRO A 61 48.62 -5.42 19.03
CA PRO A 61 49.74 -6.36 19.00
C PRO A 61 51.10 -5.65 19.06
N PRO A 62 52.11 -6.19 19.77
CA PRO A 62 53.43 -5.55 19.96
C PRO A 62 54.24 -5.26 18.69
N THR A 63 53.85 -5.86 17.56
CA THR A 63 54.49 -5.70 16.24
C THR A 63 53.71 -4.77 15.29
N GLY A 64 52.58 -4.23 15.72
CA GLY A 64 51.73 -3.34 14.91
C GLY A 64 52.24 -1.90 14.90
N TRP A 65 52.05 -1.18 13.79
CA TRP A 65 52.46 0.22 13.63
C TRP A 65 51.83 1.15 14.69
N ALA A 66 50.61 0.83 15.14
CA ALA A 66 49.92 1.58 16.19
C ALA A 66 50.57 1.40 17.58
N PHE A 67 51.27 0.30 17.84
CA PHE A 67 51.91 0.03 19.14
C PHE A 67 53.04 1.02 19.42
N GLU A 68 53.91 1.32 18.45
CA GLU A 68 54.99 2.31 18.61
C GLU A 68 54.46 3.74 18.77
N ALA A 69 53.43 4.11 18.00
CA ALA A 69 52.79 5.42 18.09
C ALA A 69 52.10 5.63 19.45
N LEU A 70 51.36 4.63 19.93
CA LEU A 70 50.69 4.65 21.23
C LEU A 70 51.69 4.59 22.38
N ARG A 71 52.79 3.82 22.26
CA ARG A 71 53.85 3.72 23.28
C ARG A 71 54.46 5.09 23.59
N SER A 72 54.78 5.87 22.56
CA SER A 72 55.31 7.23 22.73
C SER A 72 54.31 8.17 23.43
N LEU A 73 53.02 8.08 23.09
CA LEU A 73 51.97 8.92 23.68
C LEU A 73 51.61 8.54 25.12
N VAL A 74 51.60 7.25 25.45
CA VAL A 74 51.22 6.74 26.78
C VAL A 74 52.38 6.79 27.75
N GLU A 75 53.57 6.34 27.35
CA GLU A 75 54.73 6.27 28.27
C GLU A 75 55.41 7.63 28.47
N ARG A 76 55.33 8.56 27.50
CA ARG A 76 55.97 9.88 27.59
C ARG A 76 55.04 10.99 28.08
N TYR A 77 53.75 10.92 27.77
CA TYR A 77 52.78 11.98 28.12
C TYR A 77 51.59 11.50 28.96
N GLY A 78 51.44 10.19 29.21
CA GLY A 78 50.40 9.65 30.11
C GLY A 78 48.95 9.90 29.66
N CYS A 79 48.75 10.19 28.37
CA CYS A 79 47.57 10.89 27.85
C CYS A 79 46.44 10.00 27.32
N ILE A 80 46.68 8.71 27.10
CA ILE A 80 45.68 7.83 26.50
C ILE A 80 45.05 6.96 27.58
N VAL A 81 43.73 7.05 27.66
CA VAL A 81 42.89 6.24 28.54
C VAL A 81 42.33 5.11 27.68
N GLY A 82 42.57 3.86 28.08
CA GLY A 82 41.89 2.72 27.45
C GLY A 82 40.46 2.59 27.98
N TYR A 83 39.63 1.83 27.28
CA TYR A 83 38.34 1.43 27.83
C TYR A 83 38.55 0.56 29.09
N PRO A 84 37.61 0.49 30.03
CA PRO A 84 37.76 -0.28 31.28
C PRO A 84 38.07 -1.77 31.07
N ASP A 85 37.73 -2.30 29.90
CA ASP A 85 38.00 -3.65 29.44
C ASP A 85 39.44 -3.86 28.90
N ARG A 86 40.30 -2.84 29.02
CA ARG A 86 41.70 -2.84 28.55
C ARG A 86 41.83 -2.98 27.04
N THR A 87 40.91 -2.36 26.29
CA THR A 87 40.98 -2.24 24.83
C THR A 87 41.13 -0.78 24.39
N TYR A 88 41.62 -0.56 23.16
CA TYR A 88 41.72 0.74 22.50
C TYR A 88 40.64 0.94 21.41
N ARG A 89 40.10 -0.15 20.85
CA ARG A 89 39.04 -0.21 19.83
C ARG A 89 39.34 0.63 18.58
N GLY A 90 40.55 0.47 18.05
CA GLY A 90 41.02 1.22 16.87
C GLY A 90 40.36 0.82 15.54
N ASP A 91 39.52 -0.21 15.55
CA ASP A 91 38.77 -0.74 14.41
C ASP A 91 37.40 -0.05 14.20
N ARG A 92 36.98 0.83 15.11
CA ARG A 92 35.73 1.59 14.99
C ARG A 92 35.94 3.11 15.08
N ALA A 93 35.01 3.85 14.49
CA ALA A 93 34.96 5.30 14.61
C ALA A 93 34.65 5.72 16.06
N LEU A 94 35.38 6.73 16.54
CA LEU A 94 35.24 7.32 17.87
C LEU A 94 34.03 8.26 17.90
N THR A 95 33.25 8.25 18.99
CA THR A 95 32.18 9.23 19.19
C THR A 95 32.74 10.60 19.63
N ARG A 96 31.98 11.67 19.40
CA ARG A 96 32.36 13.04 19.83
C ARG A 96 32.65 13.11 21.33
N TRP A 97 31.92 12.33 22.14
CA TRP A 97 32.07 12.28 23.59
C TRP A 97 33.34 11.55 24.02
N GLU A 98 33.64 10.42 23.38
CA GLU A 98 34.88 9.66 23.64
C GLU A 98 36.13 10.46 23.26
N PHE A 99 36.07 11.25 22.17
CA PHE A 99 37.14 12.17 21.80
C PHE A 99 37.36 13.28 22.83
N ALA A 100 36.28 13.93 23.27
CA ALA A 100 36.36 15.01 24.26
C ALA A 100 36.92 14.52 25.60
N ALA A 101 36.54 13.32 26.04
CA ALA A 101 37.06 12.71 27.26
C ALA A 101 38.57 12.42 27.16
N GLY A 102 39.03 11.85 26.05
CA GLY A 102 40.46 11.58 25.80
C GLY A 102 41.30 12.86 25.73
N LEU A 103 40.79 13.90 25.05
CA LEU A 103 41.47 15.19 24.95
C LEU A 103 41.59 15.87 26.32
N ASN A 104 40.53 15.88 27.12
CA ASN A 104 40.55 16.46 28.47
C ASN A 104 41.51 15.73 29.41
N ALA A 105 41.57 14.39 29.33
CA ALA A 105 42.54 13.61 30.10
C ALA A 105 43.99 13.95 29.72
N CYS A 106 44.26 14.15 28.43
CA CYS A 106 45.60 14.52 27.98
C CYS A 106 46.00 15.95 28.39
N LEU A 107 45.09 16.91 28.29
CA LEU A 107 45.33 18.28 28.75
C LEU A 107 45.69 18.33 30.24
N ASN A 108 44.97 17.58 31.07
CA ASN A 108 45.26 17.46 32.52
C ASN A 108 46.61 16.76 32.82
N SER A 109 47.09 15.88 31.95
CA SER A 109 48.40 15.23 32.08
C SER A 109 49.54 16.17 31.71
N ILE A 110 49.37 16.91 30.60
CA ILE A 110 50.31 17.93 30.14
C ILE A 110 50.43 19.07 31.17
N GLU A 111 49.31 19.51 31.75
CA GLU A 111 49.31 20.54 32.80
C GLU A 111 50.11 20.09 34.04
N ARG A 112 50.01 18.81 34.41
CA ARG A 112 50.83 18.18 35.48
C ARG A 112 52.31 18.10 35.12
N SER A 113 52.64 17.74 33.88
CA SER A 113 54.04 17.65 33.42
C SER A 113 54.70 19.04 33.27
N LEU A 114 53.93 20.07 32.96
CA LEU A 114 54.40 21.46 32.89
C LEU A 114 54.72 22.03 34.29
N GLN A 115 54.00 21.61 35.34
CA GLN A 115 54.34 21.95 36.73
C GLN A 115 55.64 21.28 37.21
N ALA A 116 56.12 20.22 36.54
CA ALA A 116 57.33 19.48 36.89
C ALA A 116 58.63 20.02 36.23
N GLY A 117 58.56 21.14 35.50
CA GLY A 117 59.76 21.90 35.11
C GLY A 117 60.68 21.24 34.08
N VAL A 118 60.15 20.47 33.13
CA VAL A 118 60.96 19.88 32.04
C VAL A 118 61.18 20.90 30.92
N SER A 119 62.44 21.22 30.63
CA SER A 119 62.83 22.07 29.50
C SER A 119 62.53 21.37 28.18
N ILE A 120 61.60 21.92 27.39
CA ILE A 120 61.23 21.44 26.06
C ILE A 120 62.44 21.62 25.11
N ALA A 121 62.89 20.54 24.49
CA ALA A 121 63.98 20.59 23.51
C ALA A 121 63.49 21.25 22.21
N GLN A 122 64.29 22.16 21.64
CA GLN A 122 63.98 22.91 20.40
C GLN A 122 63.50 22.01 19.23
N ARG A 123 64.05 20.79 19.14
CA ARG A 123 63.72 19.80 18.10
C ARG A 123 62.27 19.30 18.15
N ASP A 124 61.69 19.21 19.34
CA ASP A 124 60.29 18.80 19.52
C ASP A 124 59.35 19.93 19.08
N LEU A 125 59.73 21.20 19.30
CA LEU A 125 59.01 22.37 18.77
C LEU A 125 59.03 22.41 17.24
N ASP A 126 60.15 22.07 16.61
CA ASP A 126 60.25 22.07 15.15
C ASP A 126 59.43 20.94 14.52
N THR A 127 59.37 19.78 15.16
CA THR A 127 58.54 18.65 14.72
C THR A 127 57.05 18.95 14.87
N LEU A 128 56.64 19.57 15.98
CA LEU A 128 55.28 20.03 16.21
C LEU A 128 54.86 21.12 15.22
N LYS A 129 55.76 22.06 14.86
CA LYS A 129 55.49 23.07 13.84
C LYS A 129 55.24 22.46 12.46
N ARG A 130 56.04 21.45 12.08
CA ARG A 130 55.86 20.75 10.79
C ARG A 130 54.55 19.97 10.74
N LEU A 131 54.25 19.20 11.79
CA LEU A 131 52.98 18.47 11.90
C LEU A 131 51.80 19.42 11.93
N ALA A 132 51.88 20.55 12.66
CA ALA A 132 50.84 21.56 12.67
C ALA A 132 50.59 22.15 11.27
N GLN A 133 51.64 22.36 10.46
CA GLN A 133 51.51 22.82 9.08
C GLN A 133 50.89 21.76 8.15
N GLU A 134 51.29 20.50 8.28
CA GLU A 134 50.75 19.39 7.48
C GLU A 134 49.27 19.11 7.82
N PHE A 135 48.92 19.10 9.11
CA PHE A 135 47.53 18.95 9.56
C PHE A 135 46.66 20.15 9.20
N GLN A 136 47.20 21.36 9.20
CA GLN A 136 46.44 22.56 8.80
C GLN A 136 46.04 22.50 7.31
N ALA A 137 46.91 22.00 6.45
CA ALA A 137 46.59 21.80 5.02
C ALA A 137 45.52 20.71 4.82
N GLU A 138 45.63 19.59 5.51
CA GLU A 138 44.66 18.47 5.43
C GLU A 138 43.30 18.83 6.04
N LEU A 139 43.27 19.56 7.16
CA LEU A 139 42.03 20.05 7.77
C LEU A 139 41.32 21.06 6.88
N GLY A 140 42.07 21.92 6.18
CA GLY A 140 41.50 22.81 5.16
C GLY A 140 40.89 22.05 3.99
N ALA A 141 41.55 20.99 3.52
CA ALA A 141 41.05 20.13 2.45
C ALA A 141 39.80 19.35 2.87
N LEU A 142 39.75 18.86 4.12
CA LEU A 142 38.58 18.19 4.68
C LEU A 142 37.41 19.16 4.85
N GLY A 143 37.66 20.38 5.37
CA GLY A 143 36.67 21.44 5.48
C GLY A 143 36.06 21.78 4.13
N ALA A 144 36.87 21.97 3.09
CA ALA A 144 36.39 22.25 1.74
C ALA A 144 35.53 21.10 1.16
N ARG A 145 35.82 19.84 1.50
CA ARG A 145 35.00 18.69 1.08
C ARG A 145 33.67 18.63 1.84
N VAL A 146 33.69 18.91 3.13
CA VAL A 146 32.47 18.99 3.96
C VAL A 146 31.60 20.13 3.45
N ASP A 147 32.15 21.34 3.26
CA ASP A 147 31.44 22.49 2.72
C ASP A 147 30.87 22.18 1.32
N ASN A 148 31.62 21.46 0.46
CA ASN A 148 31.10 21.07 -0.86
C ASN A 148 29.94 20.07 -0.75
N LEU A 149 30.03 19.09 0.16
CA LEU A 149 28.98 18.12 0.39
C LEU A 149 27.74 18.76 1.03
N GLU A 150 27.93 19.67 1.99
CA GLU A 150 26.85 20.45 2.60
C GLU A 150 26.17 21.36 1.56
N ASN A 151 26.94 22.05 0.72
CA ASN A 151 26.37 22.85 -0.36
C ASN A 151 25.65 21.99 -1.42
N ARG A 152 26.14 20.78 -1.71
CA ARG A 152 25.46 19.84 -2.61
C ARG A 152 24.20 19.26 -1.98
N ALA A 153 24.21 18.97 -0.69
CA ALA A 153 23.05 18.53 0.06
C ALA A 153 22.00 19.63 0.11
N ALA A 154 22.38 20.86 0.49
CA ALA A 154 21.51 22.04 0.48
C ALA A 154 20.97 22.35 -0.93
N PHE A 155 21.80 22.26 -1.97
CA PHE A 155 21.34 22.44 -3.35
C PHE A 155 20.32 21.37 -3.77
N LEU A 156 20.54 20.11 -3.39
CA LEU A 156 19.59 19.02 -3.67
C LEU A 156 18.30 19.15 -2.85
N GLU A 157 18.39 19.63 -1.61
CA GLU A 157 17.23 19.99 -0.78
C GLU A 157 16.44 21.13 -1.42
N ASP A 158 17.11 22.20 -1.88
CA ASP A 158 16.52 23.41 -2.47
C ASP A 158 15.98 23.22 -3.91
N HIS A 159 16.53 22.27 -4.68
CA HIS A 159 16.18 22.06 -6.09
C HIS A 159 15.52 20.71 -6.38
N SER A 160 15.13 19.95 -5.35
CA SER A 160 14.27 18.78 -5.52
C SER A 160 12.82 19.24 -5.75
N PHE A 161 12.15 18.62 -6.73
CA PHE A 161 10.72 18.85 -6.97
C PHE A 161 9.94 18.18 -5.83
N SER A 162 9.73 18.91 -4.72
CA SER A 162 9.05 18.51 -3.48
C SER A 162 9.66 17.31 -2.74
N THR A 163 10.25 17.54 -1.56
CA THR A 163 10.75 16.49 -0.65
C THR A 163 9.64 15.61 -0.05
N THR A 164 8.35 15.95 -0.26
CA THR A 164 7.21 15.20 0.27
C THR A 164 6.32 14.55 -0.79
N THR A 165 6.54 14.82 -2.08
CA THR A 165 5.70 14.29 -3.17
C THR A 165 6.37 13.12 -3.87
N LYS A 166 5.75 11.94 -3.80
CA LYS A 166 6.16 10.74 -4.56
C LYS A 166 5.28 10.56 -5.79
N LEU A 167 5.90 10.23 -6.92
CA LEU A 167 5.19 9.79 -8.12
C LEU A 167 5.05 8.27 -8.10
N LEU A 168 3.85 7.77 -8.40
CA LEU A 168 3.55 6.37 -8.64
C LEU A 168 2.87 6.25 -10.01
N GLY A 169 3.38 5.36 -10.87
CA GLY A 169 2.85 5.11 -12.20
C GLY A 169 2.23 3.72 -12.37
N GLU A 170 1.11 3.64 -13.09
CA GLU A 170 0.56 2.39 -13.62
C GLU A 170 0.27 2.57 -15.11
N ALA A 171 0.91 1.77 -15.97
CA ALA A 171 0.58 1.70 -17.39
C ALA A 171 0.12 0.29 -17.74
N ILE A 172 -1.04 0.19 -18.39
CA ILE A 172 -1.67 -1.06 -18.76
C ILE A 172 -1.84 -1.09 -20.27
N PHE A 173 -1.40 -2.18 -20.89
CA PHE A 173 -1.64 -2.48 -22.29
C PHE A 173 -2.39 -3.79 -22.42
N VAL A 174 -3.42 -3.83 -23.25
CA VAL A 174 -4.35 -4.96 -23.31
C VAL A 174 -4.59 -5.35 -24.75
N VAL A 175 -4.32 -6.61 -25.08
CA VAL A 175 -4.90 -7.26 -26.26
C VAL A 175 -6.10 -8.06 -25.79
N ALA A 176 -7.29 -7.79 -26.33
CA ALA A 176 -8.50 -8.51 -25.95
C ALA A 176 -9.37 -8.83 -27.17
N ASN A 177 -10.15 -9.89 -27.09
CA ASN A 177 -11.11 -10.26 -28.13
C ASN A 177 -12.36 -10.90 -27.52
N ALA A 178 -13.53 -10.54 -28.04
CA ALA A 178 -14.77 -11.27 -27.79
C ALA A 178 -14.93 -12.38 -28.83
N PHE A 179 -14.61 -13.62 -28.45
CA PHE A 179 -14.70 -14.80 -29.32
C PHE A 179 -16.14 -15.23 -29.60
N GLN A 180 -17.09 -14.81 -28.75
CA GLN A 180 -18.51 -15.12 -28.88
C GLN A 180 -19.38 -14.01 -28.28
N GLY A 181 -20.58 -13.81 -28.83
CA GLY A 181 -21.69 -13.09 -28.17
C GLY A 181 -21.66 -11.55 -28.22
N ALA A 182 -20.55 -10.91 -28.58
CA ALA A 182 -20.51 -9.46 -28.78
C ALA A 182 -21.17 -9.05 -30.11
N ARG A 183 -22.05 -8.03 -30.09
CA ARG A 183 -22.78 -7.56 -31.29
C ARG A 183 -21.95 -6.62 -32.17
N GLU A 184 -21.19 -5.73 -31.53
CA GLU A 184 -20.25 -4.81 -32.17
C GLU A 184 -18.90 -4.91 -31.46
N GLY A 185 -17.81 -5.07 -32.21
CA GLY A 185 -16.47 -5.21 -31.63
C GLY A 185 -16.02 -6.65 -31.33
N SER A 186 -16.45 -7.64 -32.11
CA SER A 186 -15.83 -8.99 -32.11
C SER A 186 -14.43 -9.03 -32.75
N ASN A 187 -13.81 -7.87 -32.93
CA ASN A 187 -12.45 -7.76 -33.43
C ASN A 187 -11.50 -7.77 -32.24
N THR A 188 -10.32 -8.34 -32.46
CA THR A 188 -9.21 -8.15 -31.54
C THR A 188 -8.89 -6.67 -31.42
N VAL A 189 -8.89 -6.17 -30.19
CA VAL A 189 -8.54 -4.79 -29.87
C VAL A 189 -7.18 -4.74 -29.16
N PHE A 190 -6.46 -3.65 -29.36
CA PHE A 190 -5.31 -3.27 -28.55
C PHE A 190 -5.64 -1.95 -27.86
N GLN A 191 -5.68 -1.96 -26.53
CA GLN A 191 -6.14 -0.86 -25.69
C GLN A 191 -5.10 -0.53 -24.63
N ASP A 192 -5.17 0.69 -24.09
CA ASP A 192 -4.28 1.14 -23.03
C ASP A 192 -4.99 2.01 -21.97
N ARG A 193 -4.36 2.05 -20.80
CA ARG A 193 -4.62 3.01 -19.73
C ARG A 193 -3.31 3.37 -19.05
N VAL A 194 -3.06 4.66 -18.84
CA VAL A 194 -1.95 5.19 -18.05
C VAL A 194 -2.49 6.01 -16.90
N ARG A 195 -1.91 5.82 -15.71
CA ARG A 195 -2.22 6.58 -14.50
C ARG A 195 -0.94 7.06 -13.85
N LEU A 196 -0.93 8.35 -13.52
CA LEU A 196 0.16 8.99 -12.78
C LEU A 196 -0.42 9.56 -11.49
N ARG A 197 0.03 9.04 -10.34
CA ARG A 197 -0.43 9.45 -9.01
C ARG A 197 0.70 10.20 -8.30
N PHE A 198 0.41 11.42 -7.89
CA PHE A 198 1.26 12.24 -7.05
C PHE A 198 0.76 12.16 -5.62
N VAL A 199 1.59 11.61 -4.72
CA VAL A 199 1.27 11.40 -3.31
C VAL A 199 2.11 12.36 -2.48
N SER A 200 1.49 13.34 -1.85
CA SER A 200 2.16 14.32 -0.99
C SER A 200 1.76 14.14 0.47
N SER A 201 2.68 14.38 1.40
CA SER A 201 2.39 14.38 2.85
C SER A 201 2.82 15.71 3.47
N PHE A 202 2.04 16.23 4.41
CA PHE A 202 2.31 17.48 5.12
C PHE A 202 2.67 17.26 6.60
N THR A 203 2.25 16.12 7.18
CA THR A 203 2.53 15.75 8.58
C THR A 203 3.29 14.44 8.74
N GLY A 204 3.57 13.73 7.64
CA GLY A 204 4.16 12.39 7.64
C GLY A 204 3.16 11.26 7.93
N LYS A 205 1.91 11.59 8.29
CA LYS A 205 0.82 10.63 8.56
C LYS A 205 -0.40 10.83 7.68
N ASP A 206 -0.42 11.91 6.90
CA ASP A 206 -1.46 12.27 5.94
C ASP A 206 -1.00 12.01 4.50
N GLN A 207 -1.95 11.93 3.57
CA GLN A 207 -1.67 11.73 2.15
C GLN A 207 -2.65 12.52 1.29
N LEU A 208 -2.14 13.51 0.57
CA LEU A 208 -2.82 14.14 -0.55
C LEU A 208 -2.50 13.38 -1.83
N ASN A 209 -3.56 12.94 -2.51
CA ASN A 209 -3.47 12.15 -3.73
C ASN A 209 -4.06 12.95 -4.88
N VAL A 210 -3.23 13.20 -5.89
CA VAL A 210 -3.64 13.76 -7.17
C VAL A 210 -3.31 12.72 -8.24
N ARG A 211 -4.32 12.18 -8.91
CA ARG A 211 -4.14 11.21 -9.99
C ARG A 211 -4.57 11.79 -11.32
N LEU A 212 -3.70 11.65 -12.30
CA LEU A 212 -4.00 11.91 -13.71
C LEU A 212 -4.24 10.57 -14.42
N ASP A 213 -5.33 10.49 -15.17
CA ASP A 213 -5.68 9.30 -15.95
C ASP A 213 -5.67 9.68 -17.45
N ALA A 214 -5.22 8.74 -18.29
CA ALA A 214 -5.35 8.77 -19.75
C ALA A 214 -5.55 7.34 -20.26
N GLY A 215 -6.25 7.17 -21.37
CA GLY A 215 -6.43 5.86 -22.00
C GLY A 215 -7.48 5.86 -23.10
N ASN A 216 -7.48 4.79 -23.90
CA ASN A 216 -8.42 4.57 -25.00
C ASN A 216 -9.29 3.31 -24.80
N ALA A 217 -9.22 2.71 -23.61
CA ALA A 217 -9.93 1.49 -23.31
C ALA A 217 -11.45 1.69 -23.41
N ARG A 218 -12.10 0.76 -24.11
CA ARG A 218 -13.54 0.71 -24.35
C ARG A 218 -14.09 -0.65 -23.96
N ARG A 219 -15.31 -0.69 -23.44
CA ARG A 219 -16.01 -1.93 -23.10
C ARG A 219 -16.50 -2.64 -24.38
N PHE A 220 -16.51 -3.97 -24.38
CA PHE A 220 -17.18 -4.75 -25.43
C PHE A 220 -18.69 -4.60 -25.34
N ASN A 221 -19.36 -4.40 -26.48
CA ASN A 221 -20.80 -4.20 -26.55
C ASN A 221 -21.53 -5.55 -26.70
N LEU A 222 -22.31 -5.92 -25.68
CA LEU A 222 -23.09 -7.17 -25.68
C LEU A 222 -24.49 -7.01 -26.31
N GLY A 223 -24.89 -5.79 -26.70
CA GLY A 223 -26.06 -5.53 -27.55
C GLY A 223 -27.34 -5.05 -26.86
N ASP A 224 -27.42 -5.15 -25.53
CA ASP A 224 -28.58 -4.74 -24.71
C ASP A 224 -28.26 -3.55 -23.77
N GLY A 225 -27.02 -3.04 -23.82
CA GLY A 225 -26.52 -1.97 -22.96
C GLY A 225 -25.93 -2.46 -21.63
N THR A 226 -25.92 -3.78 -21.38
CA THR A 226 -25.45 -4.34 -20.12
C THR A 226 -23.95 -4.06 -19.86
N PRO A 227 -23.56 -3.73 -18.62
CA PRO A 227 -22.16 -3.53 -18.24
C PRO A 227 -21.43 -4.79 -17.78
N GLU A 228 -22.01 -5.98 -17.94
CA GLU A 228 -21.47 -7.26 -17.45
C GLU A 228 -20.06 -7.62 -17.95
N ALA A 229 -19.61 -7.07 -19.07
CA ALA A 229 -18.28 -7.30 -19.65
C ALA A 229 -17.24 -6.22 -19.27
N THR A 230 -17.52 -5.37 -18.29
CA THR A 230 -16.57 -4.32 -17.87
C THR A 230 -15.34 -4.95 -17.21
N GLN A 231 -14.17 -4.55 -17.71
CA GLN A 231 -12.88 -5.01 -17.23
C GLN A 231 -12.30 -4.03 -16.20
N SER A 232 -11.48 -4.49 -15.27
CA SER A 232 -10.94 -3.68 -14.17
C SER A 232 -10.06 -2.50 -14.64
N PHE A 233 -9.56 -2.55 -15.87
CA PHE A 233 -8.78 -1.46 -16.46
C PHE A 233 -9.63 -0.37 -17.15
N ASN A 234 -10.92 -0.59 -17.45
CA ASN A 234 -11.75 0.31 -18.25
C ASN A 234 -13.03 0.79 -17.53
N LEU A 235 -12.87 1.21 -16.27
CA LEU A 235 -13.95 1.62 -15.35
C LEU A 235 -14.64 2.95 -15.72
N VAL A 236 -14.01 3.77 -16.54
CA VAL A 236 -14.56 5.05 -17.01
C VAL A 236 -14.66 5.04 -18.53
N PRO A 237 -15.58 5.83 -19.13
CA PRO A 237 -15.63 6.00 -20.58
C PRO A 237 -14.25 6.35 -21.16
N SER A 238 -14.00 5.88 -22.39
CA SER A 238 -12.75 6.17 -23.10
C SER A 238 -12.44 7.66 -23.07
N LEU A 239 -11.23 8.00 -22.62
CA LEU A 239 -10.73 9.37 -22.65
C LEU A 239 -10.15 9.73 -24.03
N ASP A 240 -10.10 8.75 -24.94
CA ASP A 240 -9.44 8.86 -26.25
C ASP A 240 -8.00 9.39 -26.11
N ASN A 241 -7.31 8.90 -25.08
CA ASN A 241 -5.96 9.32 -24.67
C ASN A 241 -5.81 10.80 -24.25
N ASN A 242 -6.92 11.50 -24.01
CA ASN A 242 -6.86 12.80 -23.32
C ASN A 242 -6.54 12.60 -21.83
N VAL A 243 -5.78 13.53 -21.28
CA VAL A 243 -5.43 13.54 -19.86
C VAL A 243 -6.51 14.25 -19.06
N ASN A 244 -6.98 13.64 -17.97
CA ASN A 244 -7.88 14.26 -17.01
C ASN A 244 -7.41 14.06 -15.57
N ILE A 245 -8.04 14.77 -14.63
CA ILE A 245 -7.91 14.47 -13.21
C ILE A 245 -8.78 13.25 -12.93
N GLY A 246 -8.14 12.11 -12.73
CA GLY A 246 -8.81 10.84 -12.49
C GLY A 246 -9.21 10.61 -11.05
N TRP A 247 -8.54 11.27 -10.09
CA TRP A 247 -8.85 11.20 -8.66
C TRP A 247 -8.17 12.33 -7.88
N LEU A 248 -8.89 12.93 -6.95
CA LEU A 248 -8.36 13.94 -6.02
C LEU A 248 -8.91 13.68 -4.63
N ALA A 249 -8.04 13.24 -3.72
CA ALA A 249 -8.46 12.89 -2.37
C ALA A 249 -7.37 13.14 -1.32
N TYR A 250 -7.80 13.32 -0.07
CA TYR A 250 -6.96 13.55 1.08
C TYR A 250 -7.29 12.56 2.20
N TYR A 251 -6.26 11.89 2.71
CA TYR A 251 -6.32 11.00 3.86
C TYR A 251 -5.62 11.65 5.03
N PHE A 252 -6.21 11.58 6.22
CA PHE A 252 -5.60 12.12 7.43
C PHE A 252 -6.09 11.39 8.68
N PRO A 253 -5.23 11.17 9.67
CA PRO A 253 -5.63 10.57 10.93
C PRO A 253 -6.36 11.58 11.82
N ILE A 254 -7.33 11.11 12.60
CA ILE A 254 -7.94 11.85 13.70
C ILE A 254 -7.68 11.07 15.00
N GLY A 255 -6.74 11.55 15.81
CA GLY A 255 -6.26 10.83 16.99
C GLY A 255 -5.63 9.49 16.64
N GLU A 256 -5.81 8.50 17.53
CA GLU A 256 -5.15 7.19 17.44
C GLU A 256 -6.00 6.03 16.91
N ARG A 257 -7.26 6.30 16.53
CA ARG A 257 -8.18 5.23 16.05
C ARG A 257 -8.98 5.54 14.80
N ILE A 258 -8.89 6.76 14.27
CA ILE A 258 -9.69 7.18 13.11
C ILE A 258 -8.75 7.49 11.95
N SER A 259 -9.03 6.89 10.79
CA SER A 259 -8.48 7.29 9.50
C SER A 259 -9.59 7.91 8.68
N ALA A 260 -9.49 9.21 8.40
CA ALA A 260 -10.47 9.96 7.62
C ALA A 260 -10.03 10.08 6.15
N TYR A 261 -11.03 10.21 5.28
CA TYR A 261 -10.90 10.30 3.83
C TYR A 261 -11.87 11.36 3.32
N ILE A 262 -11.38 12.27 2.47
CA ILE A 262 -12.21 13.24 1.75
C ILE A 262 -11.78 13.23 0.29
N ALA A 263 -12.73 13.12 -0.62
CA ALA A 263 -12.51 13.18 -2.06
C ALA A 263 -13.26 14.35 -2.68
N ALA A 264 -12.58 15.06 -3.57
CA ALA A 264 -13.18 16.12 -4.38
C ALA A 264 -13.50 15.64 -5.81
N VAL A 265 -12.80 14.62 -6.31
CA VAL A 265 -12.98 14.08 -7.66
C VAL A 265 -12.88 12.56 -7.63
N ASN A 266 -13.89 11.88 -8.19
CA ASN A 266 -13.94 10.42 -8.42
C ASN A 266 -13.55 9.56 -7.20
N GLY A 267 -13.94 9.97 -6.00
CA GLY A 267 -13.83 9.11 -4.82
C GLY A 267 -14.81 7.94 -4.91
N VAL A 268 -14.35 6.78 -4.48
CA VAL A 268 -15.14 5.53 -4.48
C VAL A 268 -15.05 4.86 -3.11
N THR A 269 -16.03 4.03 -2.73
CA THR A 269 -16.13 3.53 -1.36
C THR A 269 -14.94 2.65 -0.95
N TYR A 270 -14.41 1.86 -1.88
CA TYR A 270 -13.26 0.99 -1.62
C TYR A 270 -11.91 1.73 -1.56
N ASP A 271 -11.88 3.06 -1.76
CA ASP A 271 -10.68 3.88 -1.49
C ASP A 271 -10.38 4.00 0.00
N PHE A 272 -11.39 3.81 0.86
CA PHE A 272 -11.26 3.90 2.30
C PHE A 272 -11.87 2.71 3.04
N ILE A 273 -12.78 1.93 2.45
CA ILE A 273 -13.38 0.76 3.11
C ILE A 273 -12.71 -0.53 2.60
N PRO A 274 -12.29 -1.45 3.50
CA PRO A 274 -11.75 -2.74 3.07
C PRO A 274 -12.84 -3.59 2.39
N THR A 275 -12.58 -4.04 1.17
CA THR A 275 -13.52 -4.82 0.34
C THR A 275 -13.59 -6.31 0.69
N LEU A 276 -12.72 -6.76 1.60
CA LEU A 276 -12.64 -8.14 2.08
C LEU A 276 -12.32 -9.16 0.98
N ASN A 277 -11.63 -8.71 -0.08
CA ASN A 277 -11.17 -9.56 -1.18
C ASN A 277 -9.69 -9.30 -1.53
N PRO A 278 -8.74 -9.57 -0.61
CA PRO A 278 -7.36 -9.09 -0.69
C PRO A 278 -6.56 -9.65 -1.88
N TYR A 279 -6.96 -10.79 -2.45
CA TYR A 279 -6.23 -11.42 -3.56
C TYR A 279 -6.76 -11.03 -4.93
N LEU A 280 -8.06 -10.74 -5.07
CA LEU A 280 -8.66 -10.46 -6.38
C LEU A 280 -8.95 -8.97 -6.61
N ASP A 281 -9.08 -8.19 -5.53
CA ASP A 281 -9.38 -6.77 -5.61
C ASP A 281 -8.12 -5.91 -5.76
N SER A 282 -8.03 -5.14 -6.85
CA SER A 282 -7.00 -4.10 -7.06
C SER A 282 -7.56 -2.68 -6.94
N GLY A 283 -8.74 -2.50 -6.34
CA GLY A 283 -9.48 -1.25 -6.31
C GLY A 283 -9.76 -0.79 -7.74
N THR A 284 -9.36 0.44 -8.07
CA THR A 284 -9.47 0.94 -9.45
C THR A 284 -8.30 0.47 -10.35
N GLY A 285 -7.24 -0.14 -9.81
CA GLY A 285 -6.06 -0.61 -10.53
C GLY A 285 -6.30 -1.86 -11.38
N GLY A 286 -5.30 -2.28 -12.16
CA GLY A 286 -5.41 -3.45 -13.05
C GLY A 286 -4.41 -4.56 -12.74
N GLY A 287 -4.13 -4.80 -11.45
CA GLY A 287 -3.12 -5.75 -11.00
C GLY A 287 -3.64 -7.16 -10.67
N LYS A 288 -4.95 -7.38 -10.60
CA LYS A 288 -5.56 -8.63 -10.09
C LYS A 288 -6.65 -9.15 -11.02
N ALA A 289 -7.88 -9.33 -10.58
CA ALA A 289 -8.95 -9.85 -11.44
C ALA A 289 -9.11 -9.06 -12.75
N LEU A 290 -9.61 -9.73 -13.79
CA LEU A 290 -9.83 -9.15 -15.11
C LEU A 290 -11.07 -8.26 -15.13
N THR A 291 -12.14 -8.65 -14.44
CA THR A 291 -13.42 -7.94 -14.44
C THR A 291 -13.76 -7.28 -13.11
N VAL A 292 -14.59 -6.25 -13.16
CA VAL A 292 -15.09 -5.54 -11.97
C VAL A 292 -15.83 -6.49 -11.03
N PHE A 293 -16.64 -7.38 -11.59
CA PHE A 293 -17.41 -8.37 -10.83
C PHE A 293 -16.52 -9.33 -10.04
N ALA A 294 -15.42 -9.78 -10.63
CA ALA A 294 -14.48 -10.70 -9.97
C ALA A 294 -13.58 -9.99 -8.94
N SER A 295 -13.38 -8.68 -9.06
CA SER A 295 -12.55 -7.89 -8.13
C SER A 295 -13.15 -7.82 -6.73
N ALA A 296 -14.41 -7.43 -6.58
CA ALA A 296 -15.02 -7.24 -5.27
C ALA A 296 -16.55 -7.32 -5.34
N ASN A 297 -17.19 -7.33 -4.17
CA ASN A 297 -18.63 -7.28 -4.05
C ASN A 297 -19.22 -6.04 -4.77
N PRO A 298 -20.20 -6.21 -5.71
CA PRO A 298 -20.93 -5.15 -6.40
C PRO A 298 -21.46 -4.01 -5.52
N ILE A 299 -21.68 -4.25 -4.22
CA ILE A 299 -22.14 -3.22 -3.28
C ILE A 299 -21.19 -2.00 -3.19
N TYR A 300 -19.89 -2.20 -3.44
CA TYR A 300 -18.89 -1.13 -3.37
C TYR A 300 -18.83 -0.27 -4.65
N GLN A 301 -19.63 -0.61 -5.66
CA GLN A 301 -19.78 0.18 -6.89
C GLN A 301 -21.02 1.08 -6.84
N ILE A 302 -21.79 1.04 -5.75
CA ILE A 302 -22.97 1.89 -5.55
C ILE A 302 -22.52 3.28 -5.11
N GLY A 303 -22.73 4.26 -5.99
CA GLY A 303 -22.34 5.65 -5.79
C GLY A 303 -20.84 5.90 -5.91
N GLY A 304 -20.45 7.16 -5.73
CA GLY A 304 -19.09 7.66 -5.94
C GLY A 304 -19.11 9.16 -6.18
N GLY A 305 -17.97 9.75 -6.54
CA GLY A 305 -17.83 11.19 -6.78
C GLY A 305 -17.14 11.91 -5.62
N ALA A 306 -17.66 13.06 -5.18
CA ALA A 306 -17.08 13.78 -4.04
C ALA A 306 -17.81 13.47 -2.74
N GLY A 307 -17.10 13.63 -1.63
CA GLY A 307 -17.60 13.37 -0.30
C GLY A 307 -16.49 12.88 0.60
N GLY A 308 -16.81 11.97 1.51
CA GLY A 308 -15.82 11.45 2.42
C GLY A 308 -16.34 10.34 3.31
N GLY A 309 -15.43 9.80 4.10
CA GLY A 309 -15.73 8.74 5.05
C GLY A 309 -14.60 8.58 6.03
N PHE A 310 -14.76 7.63 6.93
CA PHE A 310 -13.71 7.28 7.87
C PHE A 310 -13.82 5.82 8.29
N ASN A 311 -12.68 5.29 8.74
CA ASN A 311 -12.59 4.04 9.46
C ASN A 311 -12.30 4.32 10.93
N TYR A 312 -13.04 3.66 11.80
CA TYR A 312 -12.81 3.66 13.23
C TYR A 312 -12.36 2.26 13.67
N GLN A 313 -11.15 2.19 14.22
CA GLN A 313 -10.59 0.98 14.79
C GLN A 313 -11.24 0.71 16.17
N LEU A 314 -12.19 -0.22 16.21
CA LEU A 314 -12.88 -0.62 17.44
C LEU A 314 -11.95 -1.43 18.35
N SER A 315 -11.12 -2.28 17.76
CA SER A 315 -10.03 -3.06 18.38
C SER A 315 -9.06 -3.51 17.29
N ASP A 316 -7.97 -4.20 17.62
CA ASP A 316 -6.94 -4.64 16.66
C ASP A 316 -7.48 -5.42 15.45
N ARG A 317 -8.66 -6.03 15.57
CA ARG A 317 -9.28 -6.84 14.51
C ARG A 317 -10.59 -6.29 13.96
N TRP A 318 -11.21 -5.33 14.65
CA TRP A 318 -12.53 -4.84 14.27
C TRP A 318 -12.47 -3.40 13.78
N ILE A 319 -13.05 -3.17 12.60
CA ILE A 319 -13.12 -1.86 11.96
C ILE A 319 -14.59 -1.55 11.68
N ALA A 320 -15.03 -0.36 12.09
CA ALA A 320 -16.29 0.22 11.64
C ALA A 320 -16.00 1.33 10.63
N SER A 321 -16.66 1.30 9.48
CA SER A 321 -16.50 2.28 8.41
C SER A 321 -17.81 2.98 8.12
N LEU A 322 -17.75 4.30 7.92
CA LEU A 322 -18.88 5.11 7.50
C LEU A 322 -18.45 6.02 6.34
N GLY A 323 -19.33 6.27 5.38
CA GLY A 323 -19.02 7.16 4.27
C GLY A 323 -20.25 7.71 3.57
N TYR A 324 -20.04 8.79 2.84
CA TYR A 324 -21.02 9.48 2.01
C TYR A 324 -20.33 10.01 0.75
N LEU A 325 -20.81 9.61 -0.42
CA LEU A 325 -20.28 10.05 -1.72
C LEU A 325 -21.44 10.50 -2.63
N ALA A 326 -21.21 11.55 -3.41
CA ALA A 326 -22.18 12.15 -4.31
C ALA A 326 -21.62 12.35 -5.73
N GLY A 327 -22.32 11.84 -6.74
CA GLY A 327 -21.85 11.82 -8.13
C GLY A 327 -21.91 13.19 -8.82
N ASP A 328 -23.03 13.92 -8.67
CA ASP A 328 -23.24 15.26 -9.27
C ASP A 328 -22.76 16.41 -8.37
N HIS A 329 -21.80 16.13 -7.49
CA HIS A 329 -21.32 17.01 -6.44
C HIS A 329 -20.89 18.42 -6.91
N ALA A 330 -20.37 18.53 -8.14
CA ALA A 330 -19.85 19.78 -8.68
C ALA A 330 -20.91 20.65 -9.41
N ASP A 331 -22.10 20.11 -9.68
CA ASP A 331 -23.16 20.80 -10.40
C ASP A 331 -24.08 21.59 -9.43
N PRO A 332 -24.17 22.93 -9.54
CA PRO A 332 -24.97 23.76 -8.63
C PRO A 332 -26.47 23.77 -8.96
N ASN A 333 -26.92 23.09 -10.01
CA ASN A 333 -28.33 23.09 -10.41
C ASN A 333 -29.23 22.35 -9.40
N PRO A 334 -30.54 22.67 -9.33
CA PRO A 334 -31.49 21.91 -8.52
C PRO A 334 -31.50 20.42 -8.89
N GLY A 335 -31.50 19.53 -7.89
CA GLY A 335 -31.37 18.09 -8.12
C GLY A 335 -29.94 17.62 -8.35
N SER A 336 -28.94 18.47 -8.10
CA SER A 336 -27.50 18.16 -8.17
C SER A 336 -26.79 18.67 -6.90
N GLY A 337 -25.46 18.56 -6.87
CA GLY A 337 -24.62 19.02 -5.78
C GLY A 337 -24.48 17.99 -4.66
N LEU A 338 -23.75 18.38 -3.60
CA LEU A 338 -23.32 17.45 -2.56
C LEU A 338 -24.45 16.88 -1.71
N PHE A 339 -25.58 17.59 -1.54
CA PHE A 339 -26.66 17.19 -0.63
C PHE A 339 -28.07 17.24 -1.24
N ASN A 340 -28.19 17.65 -2.50
CA ASN A 340 -29.47 17.77 -3.22
C ASN A 340 -29.49 16.94 -4.51
N GLY A 341 -28.40 16.21 -4.80
CA GLY A 341 -28.27 15.30 -5.93
C GLY A 341 -28.20 13.84 -5.50
N GLN A 342 -27.76 12.99 -6.45
CA GLN A 342 -27.53 11.58 -6.17
C GLN A 342 -26.44 11.37 -5.13
N TYR A 343 -26.64 10.41 -4.23
CA TYR A 343 -25.68 10.04 -3.19
C TYR A 343 -25.76 8.57 -2.81
N ALA A 344 -24.68 8.06 -2.23
CA ALA A 344 -24.64 6.79 -1.52
C ALA A 344 -24.02 7.00 -0.13
N ALA A 345 -24.74 6.56 0.90
CA ALA A 345 -24.28 6.49 2.28
C ALA A 345 -24.00 5.04 2.64
N ILE A 346 -22.78 4.75 3.06
CA ILE A 346 -22.30 3.39 3.35
C ILE A 346 -21.92 3.23 4.81
N ALA A 347 -22.26 2.07 5.37
CA ALA A 347 -21.80 1.62 6.67
C ALA A 347 -21.29 0.18 6.57
N GLN A 348 -20.13 -0.09 7.19
CA GLN A 348 -19.56 -1.44 7.24
C GLN A 348 -19.03 -1.74 8.63
N ILE A 349 -19.20 -2.98 9.06
CA ILE A 349 -18.44 -3.55 10.18
C ILE A 349 -17.68 -4.75 9.63
N ALA A 350 -16.36 -4.74 9.82
CA ALA A 350 -15.46 -5.78 9.36
C ALA A 350 -14.60 -6.30 10.50
N TRP A 351 -14.41 -7.62 10.50
CA TRP A 351 -13.38 -8.30 11.27
C TRP A 351 -12.27 -8.72 10.30
N LEU A 352 -11.02 -8.45 10.67
CA LEU A 352 -9.83 -8.74 9.87
C LEU A 352 -8.74 -9.36 10.75
N ASP A 353 -8.13 -10.41 10.23
CA ASP A 353 -6.93 -11.05 10.75
C ASP A 353 -5.99 -11.40 9.58
N SER A 354 -4.79 -11.89 9.89
CA SER A 354 -3.74 -12.23 8.93
C SER A 354 -4.14 -13.28 7.88
N ARG A 355 -5.09 -14.17 8.20
CA ARG A 355 -5.53 -15.27 7.32
C ARG A 355 -7.00 -15.24 6.96
N SER A 356 -7.78 -14.35 7.54
CA SER A 356 -9.21 -14.34 7.31
C SER A 356 -9.81 -12.99 7.60
N GLY A 357 -10.92 -12.71 6.94
CA GLY A 357 -11.69 -11.52 7.17
C GLY A 357 -13.13 -11.75 6.76
N PHE A 358 -14.05 -11.09 7.45
CA PHE A 358 -15.44 -11.04 7.06
C PHE A 358 -16.04 -9.69 7.43
N GLY A 359 -17.11 -9.32 6.77
CA GLY A 359 -17.81 -8.09 7.09
C GLY A 359 -19.19 -8.04 6.48
N ILE A 360 -19.98 -7.15 7.07
CA ILE A 360 -21.34 -6.86 6.64
C ILE A 360 -21.39 -5.39 6.29
N THR A 361 -22.00 -5.10 5.15
CA THR A 361 -22.04 -3.77 4.55
C THR A 361 -23.49 -3.41 4.27
N TYR A 362 -23.86 -2.17 4.58
CA TYR A 362 -25.13 -1.56 4.23
C TYR A 362 -24.88 -0.31 3.40
N VAL A 363 -25.62 -0.15 2.30
CA VAL A 363 -25.60 1.06 1.49
C VAL A 363 -27.01 1.55 1.29
N HIS A 364 -27.25 2.81 1.64
CA HIS A 364 -28.44 3.55 1.29
C HIS A 364 -28.10 4.54 0.19
N ALA A 365 -28.76 4.45 -0.96
CA ALA A 365 -28.49 5.34 -2.08
C ALA A 365 -29.78 5.96 -2.63
N TYR A 366 -29.65 7.21 -3.04
CA TYR A 366 -30.65 7.93 -3.82
C TYR A 366 -30.02 8.27 -5.17
N GLN A 367 -30.68 7.85 -6.25
CA GLN A 367 -30.20 8.04 -7.61
C GLN A 367 -31.27 8.79 -8.39
N ASN A 368 -30.94 9.91 -9.01
CA ASN A 368 -31.87 10.68 -9.84
C ASN A 368 -31.51 10.68 -11.34
N ARG A 369 -30.37 10.11 -11.70
CA ARG A 369 -29.89 9.91 -13.08
C ARG A 369 -28.89 8.75 -13.12
N GLY A 370 -28.61 8.19 -14.29
CA GLY A 370 -27.62 7.13 -14.44
C GLY A 370 -28.02 5.78 -13.82
N ASP A 371 -27.03 4.90 -13.74
CA ASP A 371 -27.16 3.53 -13.26
C ASP A 371 -26.84 3.39 -11.76
N LEU A 372 -27.33 2.33 -11.12
CA LEU A 372 -27.10 2.09 -9.68
C LEU A 372 -25.66 1.70 -9.33
N PHE A 373 -25.02 0.82 -10.13
CA PHE A 373 -23.67 0.31 -9.89
C PHE A 373 -22.67 1.02 -10.81
N ASP A 374 -22.47 2.32 -10.59
CA ASP A 374 -21.87 3.23 -11.55
C ASP A 374 -20.61 3.96 -11.07
N ILE A 375 -20.17 3.72 -9.83
CA ILE A 375 -19.07 4.44 -9.16
C ILE A 375 -19.21 5.98 -9.20
N GLY A 376 -20.44 6.51 -9.27
CA GLY A 376 -20.74 7.94 -9.41
C GLY A 376 -20.49 8.50 -10.81
N SER A 377 -20.25 7.66 -11.82
CA SER A 377 -19.98 8.07 -13.20
C SER A 377 -21.26 8.21 -14.06
N SER A 378 -22.43 7.85 -13.53
CA SER A 378 -23.70 7.68 -14.25
C SER A 378 -23.75 6.50 -15.23
N PHE A 379 -22.63 5.81 -15.50
CA PHE A 379 -22.57 4.64 -16.37
C PHE A 379 -22.33 3.38 -15.56
N GLY A 380 -23.20 2.38 -15.70
CA GLY A 380 -23.04 1.11 -15.02
C GLY A 380 -21.76 0.40 -15.41
N ILE A 381 -21.10 -0.20 -14.42
CA ILE A 381 -19.84 -0.95 -14.59
C ILE A 381 -19.94 -2.42 -14.20
N VAL A 382 -21.08 -2.86 -13.68
CA VAL A 382 -21.32 -4.28 -13.31
C VAL A 382 -22.83 -4.58 -13.28
N GLY A 383 -23.22 -5.84 -13.49
CA GLY A 383 -24.62 -6.26 -13.42
C GLY A 383 -25.40 -6.04 -14.70
N THR A 384 -26.63 -6.52 -14.74
CA THR A 384 -27.53 -6.38 -15.89
C THR A 384 -28.09 -4.96 -15.95
N ARG A 385 -28.58 -4.56 -17.13
CA ARG A 385 -29.28 -3.28 -17.30
C ARG A 385 -30.51 -3.18 -16.37
N GLN A 386 -31.22 -4.29 -16.20
CA GLN A 386 -32.42 -4.40 -15.38
C GLN A 386 -32.09 -4.23 -13.89
N ALA A 387 -30.92 -4.70 -13.43
CA ALA A 387 -30.47 -4.43 -12.06
C ALA A 387 -30.04 -2.97 -11.86
N ASN A 388 -29.36 -2.38 -12.86
CA ASN A 388 -28.87 -1.01 -12.76
C ASN A 388 -29.98 0.04 -12.85
N ASN A 389 -30.99 -0.22 -13.69
CA ASN A 389 -32.05 0.73 -13.98
C ASN A 389 -33.39 0.00 -14.22
N PRO A 390 -34.00 -0.59 -13.17
CA PRO A 390 -35.19 -1.44 -13.29
C PRO A 390 -36.46 -0.70 -13.73
N PHE A 391 -36.54 0.62 -13.53
CA PHE A 391 -37.77 1.40 -13.79
C PHE A 391 -37.51 2.88 -14.15
N GLY A 392 -36.28 3.26 -14.49
CA GLY A 392 -35.89 4.66 -14.63
C GLY A 392 -35.49 5.27 -13.29
N THR A 393 -35.11 6.55 -13.34
CA THR A 393 -34.81 7.39 -12.18
C THR A 393 -35.92 8.42 -11.96
N PRO A 394 -36.11 8.94 -10.73
CA PRO A 394 -35.35 8.69 -9.51
C PRO A 394 -35.75 7.41 -8.78
N LEU A 395 -34.76 6.77 -8.17
CA LEU A 395 -34.93 5.61 -7.32
C LEU A 395 -34.20 5.79 -5.99
N ILE A 396 -34.68 5.06 -4.99
CA ILE A 396 -33.99 4.87 -3.72
C ILE A 396 -33.69 3.38 -3.55
N SER A 397 -32.51 3.06 -3.04
CA SER A 397 -32.10 1.67 -2.86
C SER A 397 -31.51 1.44 -1.48
N ASP A 398 -31.91 0.31 -0.88
CA ASP A 398 -31.34 -0.22 0.35
C ASP A 398 -30.61 -1.52 0.02
N SER A 399 -29.29 -1.53 0.19
CA SER A 399 -28.41 -2.64 -0.18
C SER A 399 -27.73 -3.25 1.03
N PHE A 400 -27.68 -4.58 1.07
CA PHE A 400 -27.10 -5.38 2.12
C PHE A 400 -26.08 -6.33 1.50
N GLY A 401 -24.87 -6.34 2.04
CA GLY A 401 -23.76 -7.16 1.55
C GLY A 401 -23.11 -7.93 2.68
N ALA A 402 -22.65 -9.14 2.37
CA ALA A 402 -21.73 -9.90 3.19
C ALA A 402 -20.54 -10.29 2.32
N SER A 403 -19.32 -10.17 2.86
CA SER A 403 -18.10 -10.50 2.13
C SER A 403 -17.07 -11.08 3.08
N GLY A 404 -16.18 -11.90 2.54
CA GLY A 404 -15.11 -12.46 3.34
C GLY A 404 -14.11 -13.26 2.53
N PHE A 405 -12.99 -13.55 3.19
CA PHE A 405 -11.93 -14.38 2.68
C PHE A 405 -11.34 -15.26 3.77
N PHE A 406 -10.75 -16.38 3.35
CA PHE A 406 -10.05 -17.32 4.21
C PHE A 406 -8.87 -17.94 3.45
N THR A 407 -7.67 -17.73 3.98
CA THR A 407 -6.42 -18.31 3.50
C THR A 407 -6.25 -19.70 4.09
N ILE A 408 -6.48 -20.73 3.28
CA ILE A 408 -6.38 -22.15 3.67
C ILE A 408 -4.92 -22.54 3.84
N THR A 409 -4.10 -22.22 2.84
CA THR A 409 -2.64 -22.37 2.86
C THR A 409 -2.02 -21.09 2.32
N PRO A 410 -0.71 -20.86 2.50
CA PRO A 410 -0.05 -19.67 1.93
C PRO A 410 -0.28 -19.48 0.42
N ASN A 411 -0.53 -20.58 -0.31
CA ASN A 411 -0.74 -20.60 -1.76
C ASN A 411 -2.19 -20.87 -2.18
N LEU A 412 -3.15 -20.89 -1.24
CA LEU A 412 -4.56 -21.09 -1.53
C LEU A 412 -5.44 -20.26 -0.59
N ALA A 413 -6.21 -19.36 -1.18
CA ALA A 413 -7.25 -18.61 -0.49
C ALA A 413 -8.59 -18.75 -1.19
N ILE A 414 -9.66 -18.68 -0.40
CA ILE A 414 -11.03 -18.59 -0.87
C ILE A 414 -11.57 -17.24 -0.47
N ASN A 415 -12.33 -16.61 -1.36
CA ASN A 415 -13.06 -15.39 -1.09
C ASN A 415 -14.48 -15.52 -1.64
N GLY A 416 -15.41 -14.73 -1.12
CA GLY A 416 -16.77 -14.76 -1.61
C GLY A 416 -17.58 -13.59 -1.11
N PHE A 417 -18.68 -13.35 -1.81
CA PHE A 417 -19.63 -12.34 -1.42
C PHE A 417 -21.06 -12.75 -1.75
N LEU A 418 -21.98 -12.15 -1.03
CA LEU A 418 -23.41 -12.16 -1.28
C LEU A 418 -23.92 -10.74 -1.12
N GLY A 419 -24.82 -10.30 -1.99
CA GLY A 419 -25.55 -9.08 -1.75
C GLY A 419 -26.96 -9.10 -2.31
N TYR A 420 -27.75 -8.23 -1.69
CA TYR A 420 -29.16 -8.01 -1.98
C TYR A 420 -29.42 -6.51 -1.96
N THR A 421 -30.11 -6.01 -2.98
CA THR A 421 -30.54 -4.62 -3.05
C THR A 421 -32.03 -4.56 -3.32
N ASN A 422 -32.76 -3.83 -2.47
CA ASN A 422 -34.14 -3.45 -2.73
C ASN A 422 -34.17 -2.04 -3.29
N SER A 423 -34.55 -1.90 -4.55
CA SER A 423 -34.72 -0.59 -5.20
C SER A 423 -36.21 -0.25 -5.33
N ARG A 424 -36.56 1.01 -5.08
CA ARG A 424 -37.94 1.52 -5.17
C ARG A 424 -37.98 2.76 -6.05
N ASN A 425 -38.96 2.83 -6.95
CA ASN A 425 -39.23 4.02 -7.75
C ASN A 425 -39.92 5.08 -6.87
N LEU A 426 -39.47 6.33 -6.92
CA LEU A 426 -40.07 7.43 -6.17
C LEU A 426 -41.19 8.17 -6.95
N GLN A 427 -41.34 7.91 -8.25
CA GLN A 427 -42.36 8.50 -9.12
C GLN A 427 -43.55 7.55 -9.44
N GLY A 428 -43.59 6.34 -8.86
CA GLY A 428 -44.64 5.37 -9.13
C GLY A 428 -44.67 4.19 -8.14
N HIS A 429 -45.34 3.10 -8.53
CA HIS A 429 -45.36 1.85 -7.77
C HIS A 429 -44.44 0.82 -8.42
N GLY A 430 -43.48 0.29 -7.66
CA GLY A 430 -42.62 -0.80 -8.10
C GLY A 430 -41.42 -0.99 -7.17
N ASN A 431 -41.12 -2.25 -6.85
CA ASN A 431 -39.92 -2.66 -6.16
C ASN A 431 -39.11 -3.59 -7.08
N ALA A 432 -37.78 -3.45 -7.06
CA ALA A 432 -36.86 -4.36 -7.72
C ALA A 432 -36.01 -5.03 -6.65
N ASP A 433 -36.05 -6.36 -6.65
CA ASP A 433 -35.21 -7.21 -5.81
C ASP A 433 -34.00 -7.64 -6.63
N ILE A 434 -32.84 -7.09 -6.30
CA ILE A 434 -31.59 -7.31 -7.02
C ILE A 434 -30.69 -8.20 -6.19
N TRP A 435 -30.19 -9.28 -6.79
CA TRP A 435 -29.32 -10.24 -6.12
C TRP A 435 -28.01 -10.41 -6.89
N TYR A 436 -26.93 -10.72 -6.16
CA TYR A 436 -25.65 -11.11 -6.73
C TYR A 436 -24.82 -11.87 -5.69
N TYR A 437 -23.97 -12.77 -6.16
CA TYR A 437 -23.11 -13.56 -5.29
C TYR A 437 -21.95 -14.16 -6.08
N SER A 438 -20.84 -14.43 -5.40
CA SER A 438 -19.71 -15.13 -6.01
C SER A 438 -18.92 -15.96 -5.01
N LEU A 439 -18.19 -16.92 -5.56
CA LEU A 439 -17.14 -17.65 -4.89
C LEU A 439 -15.88 -17.56 -5.76
N GLY A 440 -14.77 -17.16 -5.16
CA GLY A 440 -13.47 -17.01 -5.78
C GLY A 440 -12.43 -17.89 -5.10
N PHE A 441 -11.52 -18.42 -5.90
CA PHE A 441 -10.33 -19.14 -5.48
C PHE A 441 -9.11 -18.38 -5.99
N ALA A 442 -8.21 -18.04 -5.09
CA ALA A 442 -6.94 -17.40 -5.41
C ALA A 442 -5.79 -18.35 -5.08
N PHE A 443 -4.80 -18.36 -5.97
CA PHE A 443 -3.60 -19.18 -5.87
C PHE A 443 -2.35 -18.28 -5.88
N PRO A 444 -2.01 -17.65 -4.74
CA PRO A 444 -0.80 -16.84 -4.61
C PRO A 444 0.47 -17.67 -4.80
N ASP A 445 1.47 -17.07 -5.45
CA ASP A 445 2.81 -17.61 -5.62
C ASP A 445 2.84 -19.00 -6.26
N VAL A 446 1.82 -19.32 -7.07
CA VAL A 446 1.77 -20.59 -7.79
C VAL A 446 2.80 -20.58 -8.92
N GLY A 447 3.78 -21.48 -8.83
CA GLY A 447 4.87 -21.65 -9.80
C GLY A 447 6.05 -20.68 -9.63
N LYS A 448 5.83 -19.43 -9.22
CA LYS A 448 6.87 -18.42 -8.93
C LYS A 448 6.33 -17.36 -7.97
N ASP A 449 7.18 -16.87 -7.08
CA ASP A 449 6.89 -15.75 -6.19
C ASP A 449 6.38 -14.52 -6.97
N GLY A 450 5.32 -13.90 -6.45
CA GLY A 450 4.61 -12.77 -7.05
C GLY A 450 3.52 -13.14 -8.06
N ASN A 451 3.49 -14.40 -8.53
CA ASN A 451 2.42 -14.87 -9.43
C ASN A 451 1.09 -14.98 -8.70
N LEU A 452 0.00 -14.92 -9.47
CA LEU A 452 -1.35 -15.08 -8.94
C LEU A 452 -2.24 -15.80 -9.95
N GLY A 453 -2.72 -16.98 -9.59
CA GLY A 453 -3.85 -17.61 -10.28
C GLY A 453 -5.18 -17.20 -9.64
N GLY A 454 -6.23 -17.05 -10.45
CA GLY A 454 -7.58 -16.79 -9.96
C GLY A 454 -8.64 -17.55 -10.74
N LEU A 455 -9.63 -18.07 -10.03
CA LEU A 455 -10.86 -18.65 -10.59
C LEU A 455 -12.06 -18.08 -9.83
N VAL A 456 -13.00 -17.45 -10.53
CA VAL A 456 -14.21 -16.87 -9.93
C VAL A 456 -15.43 -17.40 -10.64
N VAL A 457 -16.43 -17.80 -9.87
CA VAL A 457 -17.76 -18.18 -10.36
C VAL A 457 -18.81 -17.44 -9.55
N GLY A 458 -19.78 -16.84 -10.23
CA GLY A 458 -20.85 -16.12 -9.54
C GLY A 458 -21.98 -15.74 -10.47
N VAL A 459 -22.93 -14.98 -9.92
CA VAL A 459 -24.04 -14.39 -10.65
C VAL A 459 -23.94 -12.87 -10.50
N GLN A 460 -23.93 -12.17 -11.63
CA GLN A 460 -23.88 -10.71 -11.66
C GLN A 460 -25.18 -10.10 -11.12
N PRO A 461 -25.18 -8.83 -10.68
CA PRO A 461 -26.40 -8.16 -10.24
C PRO A 461 -27.53 -8.32 -11.26
N TYR A 462 -28.63 -8.92 -10.83
CA TYR A 462 -29.80 -9.22 -11.67
C TYR A 462 -31.07 -8.92 -10.89
N GLN A 463 -32.14 -8.51 -11.58
CA GLN A 463 -33.44 -8.23 -10.99
C GLN A 463 -34.26 -9.52 -10.86
N ALA A 464 -34.26 -10.16 -9.69
CA ALA A 464 -34.94 -11.44 -9.47
C ALA A 464 -36.45 -11.39 -9.70
N ASN A 465 -37.10 -10.27 -9.35
CA ASN A 465 -38.53 -10.07 -9.54
C ASN A 465 -38.86 -9.32 -10.84
N ASN A 466 -38.03 -9.44 -11.88
CA ASN A 466 -38.25 -8.78 -13.17
C ASN A 466 -39.63 -9.18 -13.75
N PRO A 467 -40.49 -8.21 -14.14
CA PRO A 467 -41.82 -8.50 -14.68
C PRO A 467 -41.81 -9.11 -16.09
N THR A 468 -40.67 -9.04 -16.79
CA THR A 468 -40.49 -9.62 -18.14
C THR A 468 -39.99 -11.07 -18.08
N ASP A 469 -39.87 -11.74 -19.23
CA ASP A 469 -39.37 -13.11 -19.32
C ASP A 469 -37.85 -13.24 -19.12
N ALA A 470 -37.12 -12.12 -19.05
CA ALA A 470 -35.70 -12.11 -18.74
C ALA A 470 -35.47 -12.38 -17.24
N LYS A 471 -35.56 -13.66 -16.83
CA LYS A 471 -35.41 -14.14 -15.44
C LYS A 471 -34.25 -15.12 -15.24
N ASP A 472 -33.45 -15.32 -16.28
CA ASP A 472 -32.36 -16.28 -16.25
C ASP A 472 -31.16 -15.72 -15.47
N LEU A 473 -30.48 -16.57 -14.70
CA LEU A 473 -29.31 -16.12 -13.94
C LEU A 473 -28.17 -15.71 -14.88
N PRO A 474 -27.66 -14.46 -14.79
CA PRO A 474 -26.48 -14.03 -15.54
C PRO A 474 -25.21 -14.55 -14.85
N ILE A 475 -24.79 -15.75 -15.23
CA ILE A 475 -23.65 -16.43 -14.62
C ILE A 475 -22.35 -15.86 -15.19
N HIS A 476 -21.40 -15.59 -14.32
CA HIS A 476 -20.06 -15.14 -14.62
C HIS A 476 -19.05 -16.20 -14.20
N VAL A 477 -18.17 -16.60 -15.12
CA VAL A 477 -17.02 -17.46 -14.85
C VAL A 477 -15.76 -16.75 -15.34
N GLU A 478 -14.77 -16.53 -14.48
CA GLU A 478 -13.49 -15.91 -14.83
C GLU A 478 -12.33 -16.79 -14.39
N ALA A 479 -11.33 -16.94 -15.26
CA ALA A 479 -10.05 -17.55 -14.92
C ALA A 479 -8.90 -16.69 -15.46
N PHE A 480 -7.88 -16.46 -14.63
CA PHE A 480 -6.70 -15.70 -15.03
C PHE A 480 -5.44 -16.23 -14.35
N TYR A 481 -4.30 -15.89 -14.94
CA TYR A 481 -2.99 -16.17 -14.35
C TYR A 481 -2.07 -14.97 -14.56
N LYS A 482 -1.77 -14.24 -13.48
CA LYS A 482 -0.76 -13.18 -13.48
C LYS A 482 0.61 -13.81 -13.33
N TYR A 483 1.42 -13.69 -14.38
CA TYR A 483 2.83 -14.02 -14.37
C TYR A 483 3.66 -12.76 -14.08
N GLN A 484 4.29 -12.71 -12.91
CA GLN A 484 5.16 -11.62 -12.50
C GLN A 484 6.53 -11.81 -13.15
N ILE A 485 6.90 -10.95 -14.10
CA ILE A 485 8.20 -11.03 -14.78
C ILE A 485 9.28 -10.57 -13.80
N ASN A 486 9.09 -9.39 -13.23
CA ASN A 486 9.93 -8.74 -12.20
C ASN A 486 9.05 -7.81 -11.35
N ASP A 487 9.62 -7.04 -10.45
CA ASP A 487 8.88 -6.17 -9.52
C ASP A 487 8.03 -5.08 -10.21
N ASN A 488 8.33 -4.75 -11.46
CA ASN A 488 7.71 -3.64 -12.19
C ASN A 488 6.80 -4.09 -13.35
N ILE A 489 6.87 -5.35 -13.78
CA ILE A 489 6.20 -5.84 -14.98
C ILE A 489 5.51 -7.17 -14.71
N ALA A 490 4.22 -7.22 -15.04
CA ALA A 490 3.42 -8.45 -15.02
C ALA A 490 2.65 -8.64 -16.32
N ILE A 491 2.48 -9.90 -16.74
CA ILE A 491 1.60 -10.29 -17.85
C ILE A 491 0.50 -11.18 -17.29
N THR A 492 -0.75 -10.82 -17.58
CA THR A 492 -1.95 -11.52 -17.10
C THR A 492 -2.79 -11.97 -18.29
N PRO A 493 -2.56 -13.18 -18.82
CA PRO A 493 -3.56 -13.87 -19.61
C PRO A 493 -4.76 -14.26 -18.76
N GLY A 494 -5.93 -14.23 -19.36
CA GLY A 494 -7.11 -14.89 -18.83
C GLY A 494 -8.32 -14.74 -19.73
N LEU A 495 -9.44 -15.25 -19.25
CA LEU A 495 -10.69 -15.31 -19.99
C LEU A 495 -11.85 -15.28 -19.01
N PHE A 496 -12.95 -14.65 -19.44
CA PHE A 496 -14.21 -14.73 -18.73
C PHE A 496 -15.34 -15.09 -19.70
N TRP A 497 -16.30 -15.84 -19.15
CA TRP A 497 -17.46 -16.38 -19.83
C TRP A 497 -18.72 -15.89 -19.12
N LEU A 498 -19.57 -15.20 -19.86
CA LEU A 498 -20.86 -14.71 -19.42
C LEU A 498 -21.95 -15.58 -20.03
N ILE A 499 -22.73 -16.23 -19.19
CA ILE A 499 -23.85 -17.09 -19.59
C ILE A 499 -25.14 -16.34 -19.27
N ASN A 500 -26.06 -16.30 -20.23
CA ASN A 500 -27.31 -15.54 -20.16
C ASN A 500 -27.09 -14.04 -19.84
N PRO A 501 -26.18 -13.33 -20.54
CA PRO A 501 -25.99 -11.90 -20.31
C PRO A 501 -27.31 -11.15 -20.48
N GLY A 502 -27.53 -10.11 -19.70
CA GLY A 502 -28.79 -9.34 -19.71
C GLY A 502 -29.95 -10.07 -19.04
N GLN A 503 -29.67 -11.10 -18.23
CA GLN A 503 -30.67 -11.93 -17.56
C GLN A 503 -31.57 -12.74 -18.53
N ASN A 504 -31.03 -13.09 -19.71
CA ASN A 504 -31.83 -13.69 -20.78
C ASN A 504 -31.06 -14.82 -21.47
N SER A 505 -31.56 -16.06 -21.34
CA SER A 505 -30.98 -17.25 -21.95
C SER A 505 -31.08 -17.32 -23.47
N ASN A 506 -31.91 -16.46 -24.08
CA ASN A 506 -31.93 -16.29 -25.53
C ASN A 506 -30.74 -15.47 -26.05
N ASN A 507 -30.06 -14.72 -25.17
CA ASN A 507 -28.84 -14.03 -25.55
C ASN A 507 -27.70 -15.04 -25.68
N THR A 508 -26.92 -14.93 -26.75
CA THR A 508 -25.74 -15.77 -26.95
C THR A 508 -24.74 -15.51 -25.83
N SER A 509 -24.24 -16.58 -25.20
CA SER A 509 -23.17 -16.48 -24.22
C SER A 509 -21.94 -15.76 -24.78
N VAL A 510 -21.25 -15.00 -23.93
CA VAL A 510 -20.14 -14.15 -24.32
C VAL A 510 -18.84 -14.72 -23.76
N ILE A 511 -17.84 -14.91 -24.61
CA ILE A 511 -16.51 -15.38 -24.19
C ILE A 511 -15.50 -14.31 -24.59
N ILE A 512 -14.82 -13.72 -23.61
CA ILE A 512 -13.80 -12.70 -23.83
C ILE A 512 -12.48 -13.20 -23.29
N GLY A 513 -11.46 -13.21 -24.14
CA GLY A 513 -10.08 -13.43 -23.73
C GLY A 513 -9.31 -12.13 -23.68
N THR A 514 -8.44 -12.02 -22.68
CA THR A 514 -7.67 -10.82 -22.38
C THR A 514 -6.23 -11.20 -22.08
N LEU A 515 -5.29 -10.52 -22.71
CA LEU A 515 -3.88 -10.52 -22.38
C LEU A 515 -3.50 -9.10 -21.93
N ARG A 516 -3.37 -8.91 -20.62
CA ARG A 516 -3.04 -7.62 -20.00
C ARG A 516 -1.59 -7.58 -19.56
N THR A 517 -0.84 -6.58 -20.01
CA THR A 517 0.50 -6.27 -19.51
C THR A 517 0.42 -5.05 -18.62
N THR A 518 0.93 -5.14 -17.40
CA THR A 518 0.90 -4.08 -16.40
C THR A 518 2.34 -3.66 -16.06
N PHE A 519 2.61 -2.36 -16.15
CA PHE A 519 3.86 -1.72 -15.74
C PHE A 519 3.59 -0.86 -14.51
N THR A 520 4.42 -0.99 -13.47
CA THR A 520 4.36 -0.19 -12.24
C THR A 520 5.73 0.40 -11.92
N PHE A 521 5.81 1.70 -11.63
CA PHE A 521 7.07 2.41 -11.40
C PHE A 521 6.94 3.60 -10.45
#